data_AF-A0A0D0VQM2-F1
#
_entry.id   AF-A0A0D0VQM2-F1
#
_cell.length_a   1.000
_cell.length_b   1.000
_cell.length_c   1.000
_cell.angle_alpha   90.00
_cell.angle_beta   90.00
_cell.angle_gamma   90.00
#
_symmetry.space_group_name_H-M   'P 1'
#
loop_
_entity.id
_entity.type
_entity.pdbx_description
1 polymer ?
#
loop_
_entity_poly.entity_id
_entity_poly.type
_entity_poly.pdbx_seq_one_letter_code
_entity_poly.pdbx_strand_id
1 'polypeptide(L)'
;MKKKARRGQYAIFFLPLITVVREGLEAIVFVGGVSLSQDGASIPIAAIVGLVAGIFVGWCIYRTGSTLALHWFLIVSTCFLFLIGSRLFSKGVYDFEYYRFSSAVGGDVAESGNGLGSFQVAGNVWHLEYGNPDPGAVGTNGGLQIFNATLGWNNTASLGSIHSYCFYWIMVIIGLAVMKWHEGRLTVFGRGSKAYSRIQARAELKRVAEAQAVEAGAAEGQALEGFEKQYEGSSEEGAAPNTTHLDKNDDSHDVTLTPMTEKSL
;
A
#
# COMPACT_ATOMS: atom_id res chain seq x y z
N MET A 1 2.53 -3.75 35.81
CA MET A 1 3.63 -2.99 35.14
C MET A 1 3.22 -2.61 33.72
N LYS A 2 2.92 -1.33 33.46
CA LYS A 2 2.55 -0.81 32.12
C LYS A 2 3.84 -0.54 31.31
N LYS A 3 4.08 -1.30 30.22
CA LYS A 3 5.16 -0.99 29.27
C LYS A 3 4.81 0.31 28.53
N LYS A 4 5.39 1.44 28.92
CA LYS A 4 5.32 2.72 28.19
C LYS A 4 5.86 2.51 26.77
N ALA A 5 5.06 2.87 25.77
CA ALA A 5 5.41 2.79 24.36
C ALA A 5 6.50 3.82 24.00
N ARG A 6 7.78 3.44 24.10
CA ARG A 6 8.93 4.26 23.64
C ARG A 6 9.14 4.24 22.11
N ARG A 7 8.25 3.58 21.34
CA ARG A 7 8.40 3.44 19.87
C ARG A 7 8.03 4.71 19.07
N GLY A 8 7.24 5.62 19.63
CA GLY A 8 6.78 6.82 18.90
C GLY A 8 7.79 7.97 18.86
N GLN A 9 8.69 8.08 19.84
CA GLN A 9 9.61 9.21 19.97
C GLN A 9 10.66 9.26 18.85
N TYR A 10 11.08 8.09 18.39
CA TYR A 10 12.04 7.97 17.29
C TYR A 10 11.35 8.05 15.91
N ALA A 11 10.05 7.78 15.81
CA ALA A 11 9.35 7.79 14.52
C ALA A 11 9.39 9.15 13.82
N ILE A 12 9.32 10.25 14.57
CA ILE A 12 9.33 11.62 14.05
C ILE A 12 10.70 12.00 13.45
N PHE A 13 11.79 11.39 13.94
CA PHE A 13 13.13 11.61 13.39
C PHE A 13 13.47 10.62 12.27
N PHE A 14 13.20 9.34 12.47
CA PHE A 14 13.59 8.30 11.53
C PHE A 14 12.77 8.31 10.23
N LEU A 15 11.50 8.70 10.27
CA LEU A 15 10.65 8.69 9.07
C LEU A 15 11.11 9.73 8.03
N PRO A 16 11.38 10.99 8.39
CA PRO A 16 12.04 11.94 7.49
C PRO A 16 13.45 11.51 7.08
N LEU A 17 14.26 10.97 8.01
CA LEU A 17 15.62 10.52 7.72
C LEU A 17 15.67 9.43 6.66
N ILE A 18 14.85 8.37 6.81
CA ILE A 18 14.78 7.26 5.85
C ILE A 18 14.28 7.76 4.50
N THR A 19 13.33 8.70 4.50
CA THR A 19 12.81 9.29 3.26
C THR A 19 13.90 10.08 2.54
N VAL A 20 14.61 10.99 3.23
CA VAL A 20 15.72 11.77 2.63
C VAL A 20 16.84 10.86 2.13
N VAL A 21 17.23 9.85 2.91
CA VAL A 21 18.25 8.88 2.48
C VAL A 21 17.78 8.10 1.26
N ARG A 22 16.52 7.65 1.21
CA ARG A 22 15.98 6.91 0.07
C ARG A 22 15.96 7.76 -1.19
N GLU A 23 15.26 8.90 -1.15
CA GLU A 23 15.11 9.78 -2.32
C GLU A 23 16.47 10.36 -2.75
N GLY A 24 17.34 10.68 -1.79
CA GLY A 24 18.69 11.15 -2.06
C GLY A 24 19.59 10.09 -2.71
N LEU A 25 19.56 8.85 -2.21
CA LEU A 25 20.33 7.74 -2.80
C LEU A 25 19.82 7.40 -4.20
N GLU A 26 18.50 7.36 -4.40
CA GLU A 26 17.92 7.15 -5.72
C GLU A 26 18.41 8.24 -6.68
N ALA A 27 18.30 9.53 -6.32
CA ALA A 27 18.75 10.63 -7.17
C ALA A 27 20.25 10.57 -7.51
N ILE A 28 21.12 10.28 -6.54
CA ILE A 28 22.57 10.19 -6.76
C ILE A 28 22.91 9.00 -7.66
N VAL A 29 22.29 7.83 -7.45
CA VAL A 29 22.53 6.64 -8.27
C VAL A 29 22.00 6.83 -9.69
N PHE A 30 20.83 7.46 -9.86
CA PHE A 30 20.29 7.72 -11.20
C PHE A 30 21.11 8.76 -11.95
N VAL A 31 21.45 9.90 -11.34
CA VAL A 31 22.27 10.94 -11.99
C VAL A 31 23.70 10.44 -12.24
N GLY A 32 24.32 9.78 -11.26
CA GLY A 32 25.64 9.17 -11.40
C GLY A 32 25.67 8.07 -12.46
N GLY A 33 24.60 7.27 -12.55
CA GLY A 33 24.49 6.19 -13.54
C GLY A 33 24.32 6.68 -14.97
N VAL A 34 23.55 7.75 -15.21
CA VAL A 34 23.33 8.28 -16.58
C VAL A 34 24.43 9.24 -17.05
N SER A 35 25.13 9.91 -16.12
CA SER A 35 26.14 10.93 -16.46
C SER A 35 27.45 10.36 -16.98
N LEU A 36 27.78 9.10 -16.70
CA LEU A 36 29.03 8.46 -17.13
C LEU A 36 28.97 7.87 -18.54
N SER A 37 27.79 7.74 -19.14
CA SER A 37 27.61 6.96 -20.37
C SER A 37 26.86 7.68 -21.50
N GLN A 38 26.39 8.91 -21.29
CA GLN A 38 25.66 9.67 -22.30
C GLN A 38 26.17 11.11 -22.45
N ASP A 39 25.93 11.68 -23.63
CA ASP A 39 26.29 13.06 -23.96
C ASP A 39 25.63 14.05 -22.97
N GLY A 40 26.35 15.10 -22.58
CA GLY A 40 25.94 16.02 -21.51
C GLY A 40 24.62 16.75 -21.79
N ALA A 41 24.22 16.86 -23.05
CA ALA A 41 22.94 17.42 -23.48
C ALA A 41 21.73 16.50 -23.21
N SER A 42 21.94 15.18 -23.11
CA SER A 42 20.87 14.18 -22.90
C SER A 42 20.30 14.23 -21.48
N ILE A 43 21.13 14.62 -20.52
CA ILE A 43 20.82 14.64 -19.08
C ILE A 43 19.66 15.61 -18.75
N PRO A 44 19.70 16.90 -19.14
CA PRO A 44 18.59 17.82 -18.86
C PRO A 44 17.31 17.47 -19.62
N ILE A 45 17.42 16.91 -20.83
CA ILE A 45 16.24 16.49 -21.61
C ILE A 45 15.51 15.35 -20.89
N ALA A 46 16.25 14.33 -20.42
CA ALA A 46 15.68 13.24 -19.65
C ALA A 46 14.98 13.73 -18.36
N ALA A 47 15.57 14.71 -17.68
CA ALA A 47 14.99 15.31 -16.47
C ALA A 47 13.66 16.04 -16.75
N ILE A 48 13.59 16.83 -17.84
CA ILE A 48 12.36 17.54 -18.22
C ILE A 48 11.26 16.56 -18.64
N VAL A 49 11.61 15.56 -19.46
CA VAL A 49 10.66 14.53 -19.90
C VAL A 49 10.14 13.74 -18.69
N GLY A 50 11.02 13.37 -17.77
CA GLY A 50 10.65 12.72 -16.51
C GLY A 50 9.72 13.56 -15.64
N LEU A 51 9.98 14.87 -15.54
CA LEU A 51 9.11 15.81 -14.81
C LEU A 51 7.71 15.88 -15.43
N VAL A 52 7.62 16.04 -16.76
CA VAL A 52 6.34 16.11 -17.47
C VAL A 52 5.56 14.80 -17.32
N ALA A 53 6.24 13.66 -17.49
CA ALA A 53 5.63 12.34 -17.29
C ALA A 53 5.16 12.15 -15.83
N GLY A 54 5.95 12.59 -14.85
CA GLY A 54 5.60 12.53 -13.43
C GLY A 54 4.37 13.38 -13.09
N ILE A 55 4.30 14.61 -13.61
CA ILE A 55 3.13 15.49 -13.45
C ILE A 55 1.90 14.84 -14.09
N PHE A 56 2.05 14.25 -15.27
CA PHE A 56 0.95 13.56 -15.97
C PHE A 56 0.41 12.38 -15.15
N VAL A 57 1.30 11.50 -14.66
CA VAL A 57 0.91 10.37 -13.81
C VAL A 57 0.29 10.85 -12.50
N GLY A 58 0.86 11.88 -11.88
CA GLY A 58 0.31 12.49 -10.67
C GLY A 58 -1.09 13.07 -10.88
N TRP A 59 -1.32 13.72 -12.03
CA TRP A 59 -2.63 14.21 -12.42
C TRP A 59 -3.63 13.07 -12.66
N CYS A 60 -3.22 11.99 -13.32
CA CYS A 60 -4.05 10.78 -13.49
C CYS A 60 -4.47 10.19 -12.14
N ILE A 61 -3.55 10.08 -11.17
CA ILE A 61 -3.86 9.59 -9.83
C ILE A 61 -4.84 10.52 -9.11
N TYR A 62 -4.58 11.84 -9.16
CA TYR A 62 -5.44 12.84 -8.54
C TYR A 62 -6.88 12.77 -9.07
N ARG A 63 -7.05 12.63 -10.38
CA ARG A 63 -8.39 12.57 -11.00
C ARG A 63 -9.12 11.25 -10.76
N THR A 64 -8.39 10.15 -10.55
CA THR A 64 -8.99 8.82 -10.39
C THR A 64 -9.58 8.60 -8.99
N GLY A 65 -9.17 9.39 -7.97
CA GLY A 65 -9.92 9.72 -6.74
C GLY A 65 -10.47 8.60 -5.83
N SER A 66 -10.41 7.34 -6.25
CA SER A 66 -10.97 6.20 -5.54
C SER A 66 -9.88 5.49 -4.74
N THR A 67 -10.22 5.04 -3.53
CA THR A 67 -9.33 4.26 -2.66
C THR A 67 -8.79 3.01 -3.35
N LEU A 68 -9.55 2.45 -4.30
CA LEU A 68 -9.14 1.33 -5.14
C LEU A 68 -8.02 1.70 -6.12
N ALA A 69 -8.09 2.85 -6.80
CA ALA A 69 -7.06 3.26 -7.74
C ALA A 69 -5.71 3.54 -7.06
N LEU A 70 -5.74 4.18 -5.87
CA LEU A 70 -4.54 4.38 -5.07
C LEU A 70 -3.96 3.04 -4.59
N HIS A 71 -4.81 2.13 -4.10
CA HIS A 71 -4.36 0.81 -3.66
C HIS A 71 -3.67 0.02 -4.78
N TRP A 72 -4.27 -0.04 -5.97
CA TRP A 72 -3.67 -0.70 -7.14
C TRP A 72 -2.37 -0.04 -7.59
N PHE A 73 -2.31 1.29 -7.62
CA PHE A 73 -1.09 2.01 -7.93
C PHE A 73 0.06 1.64 -6.98
N LEU A 74 -0.22 1.60 -5.68
CA LEU A 74 0.77 1.23 -4.66
C LEU A 74 1.22 -0.23 -4.81
N ILE A 75 0.31 -1.16 -5.11
CA ILE A 75 0.66 -2.56 -5.36
C ILE A 75 1.58 -2.67 -6.57
N VAL A 76 1.18 -2.08 -7.70
CA VAL A 76 1.94 -2.15 -8.96
C VAL A 76 3.33 -1.52 -8.78
N SER A 77 3.42 -0.36 -8.14
CA SER A 77 4.69 0.30 -7.82
C SER A 77 5.58 -0.59 -6.92
N THR A 78 4.99 -1.26 -5.92
CA THR A 78 5.73 -2.20 -5.06
C THR A 78 6.24 -3.41 -5.84
N CYS A 79 5.46 -3.94 -6.78
CA CYS A 79 5.91 -5.00 -7.68
C CYS A 79 7.10 -4.55 -8.53
N PHE A 80 7.06 -3.33 -9.10
CA PHE A 80 8.19 -2.76 -9.84
C PHE A 80 9.44 -2.59 -8.97
N LEU A 81 9.28 -2.13 -7.72
CA LEU A 81 10.39 -1.99 -6.76
C LEU A 81 11.06 -3.34 -6.48
N PHE A 82 10.30 -4.43 -6.33
CA PHE A 82 10.88 -5.77 -6.17
C PHE A 82 11.58 -6.27 -7.44
N LEU A 83 10.99 -6.01 -8.61
CA LEU A 83 11.60 -6.39 -9.89
C LEU A 83 12.96 -5.69 -10.09
N ILE A 84 13.01 -4.37 -9.94
CA ILE A 84 14.25 -3.59 -10.07
C ILE A 84 15.28 -4.01 -9.01
N GLY A 85 14.84 -4.24 -7.76
CA GLY A 85 15.71 -4.74 -6.70
C GLY A 85 16.34 -6.09 -7.03
N SER A 86 15.58 -7.02 -7.63
CA SER A 86 16.09 -8.32 -8.06
C SER A 86 17.17 -8.19 -9.13
N ARG A 87 16.97 -7.28 -10.10
CA ARG A 87 17.96 -6.98 -11.14
C ARG A 87 19.24 -6.40 -10.55
N LEU A 88 19.14 -5.38 -9.70
CA LEU A 88 20.31 -4.71 -9.12
C LEU A 88 21.14 -5.67 -8.26
N PHE A 89 20.48 -6.57 -7.52
CA PHE A 89 21.16 -7.58 -6.73
C PHE A 89 21.92 -8.58 -7.61
N SER A 90 21.25 -9.13 -8.63
CA SER A 90 21.89 -10.04 -9.59
C SER A 90 23.03 -9.36 -10.37
N LYS A 91 22.87 -8.06 -10.71
CA LYS A 91 23.92 -7.24 -11.33
C LYS A 91 25.16 -7.16 -10.47
N GLY A 92 25.01 -6.82 -9.19
CA GLY A 92 26.14 -6.67 -8.29
C GLY A 92 26.99 -7.94 -8.19
N VAL A 93 26.34 -9.11 -8.10
CA VAL A 93 27.04 -10.40 -8.08
C VAL A 93 27.78 -10.66 -9.40
N TYR A 94 27.12 -10.42 -10.53
CA TYR A 94 27.75 -10.54 -11.84
C TYR A 94 28.96 -9.62 -12.01
N ASP A 95 28.85 -8.36 -11.59
CA ASP A 95 29.93 -7.37 -11.70
C ASP A 95 31.16 -7.76 -10.85
N PHE A 96 30.96 -8.40 -9.68
CA PHE A 96 32.06 -8.95 -8.87
C PHE A 96 32.76 -10.13 -9.56
N GLU A 97 32.01 -11.04 -10.17
CA GLU A 97 32.56 -12.17 -10.93
C GLU A 97 33.29 -11.68 -12.17
N TYR A 98 32.69 -10.74 -12.89
CA TYR A 98 33.27 -10.12 -14.08
C TYR A 98 34.56 -9.36 -13.75
N TYR A 99 34.61 -8.62 -12.64
CA TYR A 99 35.82 -7.94 -12.17
C TYR A 99 36.97 -8.93 -11.89
N ARG A 100 36.66 -10.09 -11.29
CA ARG A 100 37.64 -11.16 -11.05
C ARG A 100 38.17 -11.75 -12.34
N PHE A 101 37.30 -11.96 -13.32
CA PHE A 101 37.67 -12.45 -14.64
C PHE A 101 38.54 -11.43 -15.40
N SER A 102 38.08 -10.18 -15.51
CA SER A 102 38.81 -9.10 -16.19
C SER A 102 40.21 -8.88 -15.58
N SER A 103 40.31 -8.88 -14.25
CA SER A 103 41.61 -8.76 -13.55
C SER A 103 42.54 -9.95 -13.80
N ALA A 104 42.02 -11.15 -14.07
CA ALA A 104 42.83 -12.35 -14.31
C ALA A 104 43.34 -12.45 -15.76
N VAL A 105 42.55 -11.96 -16.73
CA VAL A 105 42.89 -12.00 -18.16
C VAL A 105 43.85 -10.85 -18.55
N GLY A 106 43.99 -9.83 -17.70
CA GLY A 106 45.03 -8.79 -17.88
C GLY A 106 44.79 -7.84 -19.05
N GLY A 107 43.55 -7.73 -19.53
CA GLY A 107 43.17 -6.88 -20.66
C GLY A 107 41.71 -6.44 -20.61
N ASP A 108 41.35 -5.51 -21.50
CA ASP A 108 39.99 -4.97 -21.63
C ASP A 108 39.10 -5.98 -22.38
N VAL A 109 38.64 -7.01 -21.66
CA VAL A 109 37.71 -8.03 -22.18
C VAL A 109 36.38 -7.43 -22.67
N ALA A 110 36.04 -6.19 -22.25
CA ALA A 110 34.87 -5.48 -22.74
C ALA A 110 34.99 -5.09 -24.23
N GLU A 111 36.21 -4.83 -24.72
CA GLU A 111 36.48 -4.46 -26.12
C GLU A 111 36.34 -5.66 -27.08
N SER A 112 36.25 -6.89 -26.55
CA SER A 112 36.16 -8.12 -27.36
C SER A 112 34.73 -8.41 -27.87
N GLY A 113 33.75 -7.56 -27.54
CA GLY A 113 32.37 -7.66 -28.04
C GLY A 113 31.62 -8.90 -27.53
N ASN A 114 30.74 -9.46 -28.36
CA ASN A 114 29.93 -10.65 -28.01
C ASN A 114 30.53 -11.98 -28.53
N GLY A 115 31.78 -11.95 -29.02
CA GLY A 115 32.42 -13.10 -29.66
C GLY A 115 33.16 -14.00 -28.67
N LEU A 116 33.69 -15.12 -29.17
CA LEU A 116 34.52 -16.02 -28.37
C LEU A 116 35.71 -15.26 -27.76
N GLY A 117 35.89 -15.39 -26.45
CA GLY A 117 36.97 -14.74 -25.69
C GLY A 117 36.56 -13.51 -24.89
N SER A 118 35.34 -12.98 -25.08
CA SER A 118 34.84 -11.82 -24.31
C SER A 118 34.14 -12.17 -23.00
N PHE A 119 33.87 -13.45 -22.75
CA PHE A 119 33.17 -13.92 -21.56
C PHE A 119 33.89 -15.09 -20.89
N GLN A 120 33.69 -15.23 -19.59
CA GLN A 120 34.23 -16.36 -18.84
C GLN A 120 33.46 -17.64 -19.14
N VAL A 121 34.09 -18.65 -19.75
CA VAL A 121 33.40 -19.93 -20.03
C VAL A 121 33.16 -20.73 -18.74
N ALA A 122 34.07 -20.59 -17.77
CA ALA A 122 33.98 -21.28 -16.48
C ALA A 122 32.92 -20.63 -15.58
N GLY A 123 31.84 -21.37 -15.27
CA GLY A 123 30.78 -20.91 -14.36
C GLY A 123 29.63 -20.17 -15.04
N ASN A 124 29.68 -19.99 -16.36
CA ASN A 124 28.54 -19.49 -17.15
C ASN A 124 27.58 -20.61 -17.50
N VAL A 125 26.28 -20.32 -17.36
CA VAL A 125 25.20 -21.26 -17.71
C VAL A 125 24.82 -21.08 -19.18
N TRP A 126 24.70 -19.81 -19.63
CA TRP A 126 24.50 -19.50 -21.03
C TRP A 126 25.24 -18.23 -21.43
N HIS A 127 25.57 -18.18 -22.72
CA HIS A 127 25.98 -16.98 -23.42
C HIS A 127 25.27 -16.97 -24.77
N LEU A 128 24.61 -15.85 -25.09
CA LEU A 128 23.95 -15.62 -26.37
C LEU A 128 24.67 -14.47 -27.09
N GLU A 129 25.00 -14.71 -28.37
CA GLU A 129 25.63 -13.69 -29.22
C GLU A 129 24.66 -12.55 -29.59
N TYR A 130 23.35 -12.82 -29.47
CA TYR A 130 22.29 -11.84 -29.69
C TYR A 130 21.71 -11.32 -28.38
N GLY A 131 21.19 -10.10 -28.44
CA GLY A 131 20.43 -9.50 -27.36
C GLY A 131 21.27 -9.09 -26.14
N ASN A 132 22.52 -8.69 -26.39
CA ASN A 132 23.34 -8.00 -25.39
C ASN A 132 22.66 -6.67 -25.00
N PRO A 133 22.34 -6.46 -23.70
CA PRO A 133 21.79 -5.20 -23.21
C PRO A 133 22.83 -4.06 -23.10
N ASP A 134 24.11 -4.32 -23.38
CA ASP A 134 25.14 -3.29 -23.30
C ASP A 134 24.96 -2.19 -24.35
N PRO A 135 25.19 -0.91 -23.97
CA PRO A 135 25.10 0.22 -24.89
C PRO A 135 26.11 0.06 -26.03
N GLY A 136 25.63 0.05 -27.28
CA GLY A 136 26.48 0.02 -28.48
C GLY A 136 26.82 -1.36 -29.04
N ALA A 137 26.34 -2.46 -28.45
CA ALA A 137 26.52 -3.80 -29.02
C ALA A 137 25.67 -3.99 -30.31
N VAL A 138 26.18 -4.80 -31.25
CA VAL A 138 25.48 -5.10 -32.51
C VAL A 138 24.21 -5.92 -32.21
N GLY A 139 23.04 -5.37 -32.52
CA GLY A 139 21.75 -5.98 -32.20
C GLY A 139 21.07 -5.48 -30.91
N THR A 140 21.62 -4.43 -30.27
CA THR A 140 20.99 -3.79 -29.11
C THR A 140 19.74 -3.01 -29.54
N ASN A 141 18.58 -3.63 -29.34
CA ASN A 141 17.30 -2.93 -29.40
C ASN A 141 17.04 -2.27 -28.04
N GLY A 142 16.66 -0.99 -28.00
CA GLY A 142 16.38 -0.28 -26.74
C GLY A 142 15.38 -1.00 -25.81
N GLY A 143 14.52 -1.86 -26.36
CA GLY A 143 13.65 -2.76 -25.59
C GLY A 143 14.39 -3.75 -24.69
N LEU A 144 15.54 -4.29 -25.12
CA LEU A 144 16.33 -5.24 -24.34
C LEU A 144 17.04 -4.57 -23.16
N GLN A 145 17.39 -3.28 -23.29
CA GLN A 145 17.90 -2.49 -22.16
C GLN A 145 16.82 -2.30 -21.09
N ILE A 146 15.56 -2.09 -21.51
CA ILE A 146 14.42 -2.00 -20.59
C ILE A 146 14.18 -3.34 -19.90
N PHE A 147 14.25 -4.47 -20.62
CA PHE A 147 14.12 -5.80 -20.03
C PHE A 147 15.30 -6.16 -19.12
N ASN A 148 16.51 -5.71 -19.43
CA ASN A 148 17.65 -5.82 -18.52
C ASN A 148 17.38 -5.00 -17.25
N ALA A 149 16.96 -3.74 -17.37
CA ALA A 149 16.73 -2.87 -16.22
C ALA A 149 15.58 -3.33 -15.32
N THR A 150 14.54 -3.96 -15.88
CA THR A 150 13.32 -4.33 -15.14
C THR A 150 13.25 -5.81 -14.78
N LEU A 151 13.52 -6.73 -15.70
CA LEU A 151 13.29 -8.16 -15.50
C LEU A 151 14.53 -8.95 -15.08
N GLY A 152 15.75 -8.45 -15.36
CA GLY A 152 16.96 -9.24 -15.13
C GLY A 152 17.64 -9.77 -16.39
N TRP A 153 17.11 -9.50 -17.59
CA TRP A 153 17.61 -10.13 -18.83
C TRP A 153 19.08 -9.82 -19.08
N ASN A 154 19.93 -10.83 -19.25
CA ASN A 154 21.32 -10.68 -19.66
C ASN A 154 21.67 -11.77 -20.69
N ASN A 155 22.42 -11.39 -21.74
CA ASN A 155 22.88 -12.34 -22.75
C ASN A 155 23.93 -13.31 -22.19
N THR A 156 24.64 -12.91 -21.13
CA THR A 156 25.57 -13.74 -20.38
C THR A 156 25.04 -13.95 -18.97
N ALA A 157 24.77 -15.20 -18.60
CA ALA A 157 24.41 -15.51 -17.23
C ALA A 157 25.40 -16.48 -16.58
N SER A 158 25.95 -16.03 -15.46
CA SER A 158 26.75 -16.84 -14.56
C SER A 158 25.88 -17.60 -13.57
N LEU A 159 26.40 -18.68 -13.02
CA LEU A 159 25.76 -19.40 -11.91
C LEU A 159 25.45 -18.44 -10.75
N GLY A 160 26.35 -17.52 -10.40
CA GLY A 160 26.12 -16.56 -9.33
C GLY A 160 24.98 -15.59 -9.60
N SER A 161 24.85 -15.09 -10.83
CA SER A 161 23.76 -14.18 -11.21
C SER A 161 22.37 -14.83 -11.10
N ILE A 162 22.26 -16.12 -11.44
CA ILE A 162 21.00 -16.88 -11.35
C ILE A 162 20.67 -17.20 -9.90
N HIS A 163 21.63 -17.72 -9.14
CA HIS A 163 21.42 -18.06 -7.72
C HIS A 163 21.07 -16.83 -6.89
N SER A 164 21.74 -15.70 -7.14
CA SER A 164 21.44 -14.44 -6.47
C SER A 164 20.04 -13.91 -6.80
N TYR A 165 19.59 -14.03 -8.06
CA TYR A 165 18.23 -13.69 -8.46
C TYR A 165 17.19 -14.56 -7.72
N CYS A 166 17.38 -15.89 -7.70
CA CYS A 166 16.49 -16.80 -6.97
C CYS A 166 16.49 -16.51 -5.45
N PHE A 167 17.66 -16.28 -4.87
CA PHE A 167 17.81 -15.99 -3.44
C PHE A 167 17.11 -14.68 -3.06
N TYR A 168 17.19 -13.64 -3.89
CA TYR A 168 16.47 -12.39 -3.69
C TYR A 168 14.96 -12.62 -3.58
N TRP A 169 14.37 -13.38 -4.51
CA TRP A 169 12.94 -13.68 -4.48
C TRP A 169 12.53 -14.51 -3.26
N ILE A 170 13.35 -15.48 -2.87
CA ILE A 170 13.13 -16.26 -1.64
C ILE A 170 13.11 -15.32 -0.42
N MET A 171 14.07 -14.39 -0.33
CA MET A 171 14.13 -13.40 0.74
C MET A 171 12.90 -12.47 0.76
N VAL A 172 12.42 -12.02 -0.40
CA VAL A 172 11.18 -11.23 -0.51
C VAL A 172 9.98 -12.04 -0.02
N ILE A 173 9.84 -13.30 -0.44
CA ILE A 173 8.75 -14.17 -0.01
C ILE A 173 8.79 -14.38 1.51
N ILE A 174 9.96 -14.65 2.08
CA ILE A 174 10.15 -14.79 3.53
C ILE A 174 9.78 -13.48 4.24
N GLY A 175 10.25 -12.33 3.76
CA GLY A 175 9.94 -11.02 4.33
C GLY A 175 8.44 -10.72 4.33
N LEU A 176 7.76 -10.97 3.21
CA LEU A 176 6.32 -10.83 3.07
C LEU A 176 5.57 -11.81 3.99
N ALA A 177 6.04 -13.05 4.10
CA ALA A 177 5.45 -14.05 5.00
C ALA A 177 5.58 -13.64 6.48
N VAL A 178 6.75 -13.10 6.88
CA VAL A 178 6.99 -12.61 8.25
C VAL A 178 6.12 -11.38 8.57
N MET A 179 6.01 -10.43 7.65
CA MET A 179 5.14 -9.25 7.82
C MET A 179 3.68 -9.68 7.94
N LYS A 180 3.21 -10.54 7.03
CA LYS A 180 1.84 -11.07 7.04
C LYS A 180 1.55 -11.92 8.29
N TRP A 181 2.57 -12.60 8.83
CA TRP A 181 2.50 -13.31 10.12
C TRP A 181 2.35 -12.34 11.29
N HIS A 182 3.10 -11.24 11.32
CA HIS A 182 3.01 -10.24 12.38
C HIS A 182 1.68 -9.46 12.34
N GLU A 183 1.08 -9.31 11.16
CA GLU A 183 -0.27 -8.74 10.99
C GLU A 183 -1.40 -9.71 11.36
N GLY A 184 -1.11 -11.01 11.51
CA GLY A 184 -2.07 -12.01 11.96
C GLY A 184 -3.03 -12.51 10.86
N ARG A 185 -2.75 -12.26 9.58
CA ARG A 185 -3.56 -12.73 8.44
C ARG A 185 -3.14 -14.11 7.91
N LEU A 186 -2.18 -14.78 8.56
CA LEU A 186 -1.73 -16.14 8.25
C LEU A 186 -1.86 -17.05 9.47
N THR A 187 -2.54 -18.17 9.31
CA THR A 187 -2.50 -19.32 10.21
C THR A 187 -1.58 -20.37 9.58
N VAL A 188 -0.29 -20.32 9.90
CA VAL A 188 0.67 -21.34 9.44
C VAL A 188 0.69 -22.48 10.45
N PHE A 189 0.48 -23.71 9.97
CA PHE A 189 0.53 -24.96 10.76
C PHE A 189 -0.29 -24.94 12.06
N GLY A 190 -1.52 -24.41 12.03
CA GLY A 190 -2.46 -24.49 13.16
C GLY A 190 -2.11 -23.65 14.39
N ARG A 191 -1.01 -22.86 14.35
CA ARG A 191 -0.67 -21.89 15.40
C ARG A 191 -1.00 -20.48 14.91
N GLY A 192 -2.06 -19.91 15.46
CA GLY A 192 -2.43 -18.51 15.19
C GLY A 192 -1.40 -17.54 15.78
N SER A 193 -0.97 -16.55 15.00
CA SER A 193 -0.14 -15.44 15.48
C SER A 193 -0.85 -14.66 16.60
N LYS A 194 -0.09 -14.12 17.57
CA LYS A 194 -0.62 -13.31 18.69
C LYS A 194 -1.41 -12.06 18.25
N ALA A 195 -1.26 -11.63 17.00
CA ALA A 195 -2.05 -10.54 16.41
C ALA A 195 -3.46 -11.01 15.99
N TYR A 196 -3.59 -12.23 15.48
CA TYR A 196 -4.88 -12.83 15.11
C TYR A 196 -5.79 -13.01 16.34
N SER A 197 -5.23 -13.52 17.45
CA SER A 197 -5.98 -13.68 18.69
C SER A 197 -6.43 -12.34 19.30
N ARG A 198 -5.67 -11.26 19.10
CA ARG A 198 -6.08 -9.89 19.50
C ARG A 198 -7.20 -9.33 18.62
N ILE A 199 -7.17 -9.62 17.33
CA ILE A 199 -8.24 -9.21 16.40
C ILE A 199 -9.52 -9.97 16.73
N GLN A 200 -9.45 -11.29 16.94
CA GLN A 200 -10.60 -12.07 17.38
C GLN A 200 -11.12 -11.62 18.76
N ALA A 201 -10.24 -11.41 19.74
CA ALA A 201 -10.66 -10.92 21.06
C ALA A 201 -11.37 -9.55 20.98
N ARG A 202 -10.92 -8.65 20.10
CA ARG A 202 -11.61 -7.37 19.85
C ARG A 202 -12.96 -7.56 19.14
N ALA A 203 -13.05 -8.48 18.19
CA ALA A 203 -14.30 -8.79 17.49
C ALA A 203 -15.32 -9.42 18.45
N GLU A 204 -14.89 -10.34 19.30
CA GLU A 204 -15.73 -10.96 20.34
C GLU A 204 -16.18 -9.92 21.38
N LEU A 205 -15.28 -9.06 21.87
CA LEU A 205 -15.66 -7.95 22.75
C LEU A 205 -16.70 -7.01 22.11
N LYS A 206 -16.56 -6.72 20.80
CA LYS A 206 -17.53 -5.91 20.07
C LYS A 206 -18.89 -6.61 19.95
N ARG A 207 -18.89 -7.91 19.65
CA ARG A 207 -20.12 -8.73 19.59
C ARG A 207 -20.82 -8.81 20.94
N VAL A 208 -20.08 -9.01 22.02
CA VAL A 208 -20.62 -9.04 23.39
C VAL A 208 -21.19 -7.67 23.76
N ALA A 209 -20.50 -6.57 23.42
CA ALA A 209 -21.00 -5.21 23.66
C ALA A 209 -22.26 -4.89 22.84
N GLU A 210 -22.31 -5.32 21.57
CA GLU A 210 -23.49 -5.18 20.70
C GLU A 210 -24.68 -6.01 21.24
N ALA A 211 -24.44 -7.26 21.70
CA ALA A 211 -25.48 -8.09 22.30
C ALA A 211 -26.04 -7.49 23.61
N GLN A 212 -25.16 -6.97 24.47
CA GLN A 212 -25.56 -6.29 25.70
C GLN A 212 -26.34 -4.99 25.43
N ALA A 213 -25.98 -4.24 24.38
CA ALA A 213 -26.72 -3.03 23.99
C ALA A 213 -28.13 -3.37 23.47
N VAL A 214 -28.29 -4.49 22.77
CA VAL A 214 -29.60 -4.98 22.31
C VAL A 214 -30.45 -5.46 23.48
N GLU A 215 -29.89 -6.22 24.43
CA GLU A 215 -30.60 -6.66 25.64
C GLU A 215 -31.00 -5.48 26.52
N ALA A 216 -30.12 -4.48 26.70
CA ALA A 216 -30.43 -3.28 27.46
C ALA A 216 -31.57 -2.47 26.81
N GLY A 217 -31.55 -2.30 25.49
CA GLY A 217 -32.63 -1.63 24.75
C GLY A 217 -33.96 -2.40 24.79
N ALA A 218 -33.92 -3.73 24.77
CA ALA A 218 -35.12 -4.57 24.91
C ALA A 218 -35.72 -4.49 26.33
N ALA A 219 -34.88 -4.48 27.37
CA ALA A 219 -35.33 -4.31 28.76
C ALA A 219 -35.91 -2.90 29.01
N GLU A 220 -35.31 -1.87 28.43
CA GLU A 220 -35.83 -0.49 28.48
C GLU A 220 -37.18 -0.37 27.74
N GLY A 221 -37.32 -1.00 26.57
CA GLY A 221 -38.59 -1.07 25.84
C GLY A 221 -39.70 -1.78 26.62
N GLN A 222 -39.40 -2.90 27.28
CA GLN A 222 -40.36 -3.61 28.13
C GLN A 222 -40.75 -2.82 29.38
N ALA A 223 -39.82 -2.04 29.95
CA ALA A 223 -40.10 -1.17 31.08
C ALA A 223 -41.03 -0.01 30.69
N LEU A 224 -40.85 0.57 29.51
CA LEU A 224 -41.73 1.62 28.97
C LEU A 224 -43.13 1.06 28.64
N GLU A 225 -43.22 -0.11 28.03
CA GLU A 225 -44.51 -0.76 27.71
C GLU A 225 -45.27 -1.17 28.99
N GLY A 226 -44.54 -1.59 30.04
CA GLY A 226 -45.12 -1.85 31.36
C GLY A 226 -45.61 -0.57 32.05
N PHE A 227 -44.90 0.55 31.87
CA PHE A 227 -45.31 1.85 32.40
C PHE A 227 -46.53 2.41 31.67
N GLU A 228 -46.61 2.24 30.35
CA GLU A 228 -47.75 2.65 29.50
C GLU A 228 -49.03 1.90 29.86
N LYS A 229 -48.96 0.56 30.02
CA LYS A 229 -50.10 -0.25 30.49
C LYS A 229 -50.56 0.10 31.90
N GLN A 230 -49.64 0.52 32.78
CA GLN A 230 -49.99 0.97 34.12
C GLN A 230 -50.69 2.34 34.11
N TYR A 231 -50.36 3.21 33.16
CA TYR A 231 -51.01 4.50 32.97
C TYR A 231 -52.40 4.38 32.30
N GLU A 232 -52.54 3.48 31.32
CA GLU A 232 -53.84 3.15 30.72
C GLU A 232 -54.77 2.45 31.71
N GLY A 233 -54.27 1.48 32.48
CA GLY A 233 -55.05 0.80 33.53
C GLY A 233 -55.51 1.73 34.66
N SER A 234 -54.75 2.79 34.96
CA SER A 234 -55.15 3.83 35.92
C SER A 234 -56.20 4.80 35.38
N SER A 235 -56.38 4.91 34.05
CA SER A 235 -57.39 5.80 33.45
C SER A 235 -58.76 5.15 33.34
N GLU A 236 -58.86 3.81 33.33
CA GLU A 236 -60.14 3.09 33.25
C GLU A 236 -60.87 2.94 34.60
N GLU A 237 -60.17 2.99 35.74
CA GLU A 237 -60.80 2.88 37.09
C GLU A 237 -61.42 4.19 37.62
N GLY A 238 -61.34 5.30 36.87
CA GLY A 238 -61.80 6.63 37.33
C GLY A 238 -63.21 7.07 36.89
N ALA A 239 -63.96 6.29 36.13
CA ALA A 239 -65.19 6.77 35.47
C ALA A 239 -66.50 6.23 36.08
N ALA A 240 -67.15 7.03 36.94
CA ALA A 240 -68.62 7.08 37.16
C ALA A 240 -69.01 8.25 38.11
N PRO A 241 -70.28 8.76 38.14
CA PRO A 241 -71.36 8.69 37.15
C PRO A 241 -72.04 10.05 36.83
N ASN A 242 -72.67 10.08 35.65
CA ASN A 242 -73.88 10.80 35.22
C ASN A 242 -74.47 11.90 36.15
N THR A 243 -74.44 13.15 35.67
CA THR A 243 -75.42 14.18 36.04
C THR A 243 -76.12 14.73 34.81
N THR A 244 -77.44 14.72 34.92
CA THR A 244 -78.47 15.16 33.98
C THR A 244 -78.47 16.65 33.69
N HIS A 245 -78.93 16.97 32.47
CA HIS A 245 -79.67 18.17 32.06
C HIS A 245 -78.93 19.52 32.11
N LEU A 246 -78.73 20.14 30.94
CA LEU A 246 -79.42 21.38 30.55
C LEU A 246 -78.98 21.85 29.15
N ASP A 247 -79.98 21.95 28.29
CA ASP A 247 -80.06 22.73 27.06
C ASP A 247 -79.95 24.23 27.36
N LYS A 248 -79.16 24.98 26.56
CA LYS A 248 -79.57 26.25 25.92
C LYS A 248 -78.45 26.91 25.10
N ASN A 249 -78.82 27.22 23.85
CA ASN A 249 -78.35 28.34 23.03
C ASN A 249 -77.97 29.59 23.84
N ASP A 250 -76.94 30.34 23.43
CA ASP A 250 -77.11 31.58 22.62
C ASP A 250 -75.74 32.21 22.28
N ASP A 251 -75.81 33.10 21.28
CA ASP A 251 -74.85 33.71 20.38
C ASP A 251 -73.65 34.52 20.91
N SER A 252 -72.78 34.84 19.94
CA SER A 252 -71.89 36.02 19.82
C SER A 252 -70.50 35.88 20.48
N HIS A 253 -69.36 36.21 19.85
CA HIS A 253 -69.06 37.25 18.87
C HIS A 253 -67.87 36.87 17.95
N ASP A 254 -67.91 37.54 16.80
CA ASP A 254 -66.97 37.70 15.69
C ASP A 254 -65.49 38.02 16.07
N VAL A 255 -64.64 38.06 15.02
CA VAL A 255 -63.44 38.91 14.81
C VAL A 255 -62.15 38.15 14.45
N THR A 256 -62.04 37.92 13.13
CA THR A 256 -60.88 38.11 12.22
C THR A 256 -59.48 37.56 12.54
N LEU A 257 -59.07 36.61 11.71
CA LEU A 257 -58.01 36.67 10.70
C LEU A 257 -56.64 37.34 11.02
N THR A 258 -55.62 36.48 10.86
CA THR A 258 -54.34 36.63 10.14
C THR A 258 -53.02 36.71 10.93
N PRO A 259 -51.95 36.13 10.35
CA PRO A 259 -50.75 35.69 11.07
C PRO A 259 -49.57 36.64 10.85
N MET A 260 -48.53 36.53 11.70
CA MET A 260 -47.18 36.93 11.30
C MET A 260 -46.14 35.95 11.83
N THR A 261 -45.46 35.34 10.86
CA THR A 261 -44.05 34.95 10.87
C THR A 261 -43.16 36.01 11.53
N GLU A 262 -42.21 35.57 12.37
CA GLU A 262 -40.94 36.27 12.53
C GLU A 262 -39.78 35.28 12.68
N LYS A 263 -38.67 35.69 12.07
CA LYS A 263 -37.42 34.97 11.78
C LYS A 263 -36.44 34.98 12.95
N SER A 264 -35.36 34.24 12.71
CA SER A 264 -33.96 34.52 13.12
C SER A 264 -33.58 33.97 14.50
N LEU A 265 -32.37 33.44 14.70
CA LEU A 265 -31.11 33.49 13.93
C LEU A 265 -30.26 32.28 14.34
#